data_AF-A0A432R8F8-F1
#
_entry.id   AF-A0A432R8F8-F1
#
_cell.length_a   1.000
_cell.length_b   1.000
_cell.length_c   1.000
_cell.angle_alpha   90.00
_cell.angle_beta   90.00
_cell.angle_gamma   90.00
#
_symmetry.space_group_name_H-M   'P 1'
#
loop_
_entity.id
_entity.type
_entity.pdbx_description
1 polymer ?
#
loop_
_entity_poly.entity_id
_entity_poly.type
_entity_poly.pdbx_seq_one_letter_code
_entity_poly.pdbx_strand_id
1 'polypeptide(L)'
;KIVYQGNSSQETDKLLTEIPKGATVACDKIAKEKAATRPPPRFNEATLLSAMEHSGKFVDDEELAEAMKDRGLGTPATRAAIIEKLLKEKYIVREGKELTPTGKAFELLSLLKALQIEVLASPQMTGEWEFKLNQILLGKLTRKQFMTEIRDLTKHIISQVHKFEKNPVQKEAPFSPVGDIRFMETPTAYISENERITLRKILGGRLMNTEEIVDLINGKTLGPFSDFRSKRGKPFTASLRVTNNKIEFLFADSIADLDIEAIKKSDPLGYSPVDDSPVFETPAAYMSATALDGDKKKGLQISKIILAREIKSDHIRQLLTDGKTELITKFISKKKRPFDAYLLLNKAGKISFEFPPRKRKGKEVTQ
;
A
#
# COMPACT_ATOMS: atom_id res chain seq x y z
N LYS A 1 -20.36 24.80 -39.73
CA LYS A 1 -20.03 23.37 -39.99
C LYS A 1 -20.50 22.61 -38.76
N ILE A 2 -21.39 21.63 -38.95
CA ILE A 2 -22.26 21.06 -37.90
C ILE A 2 -21.46 20.19 -36.90
N VAL A 3 -21.78 20.34 -35.60
CA VAL A 3 -21.62 19.36 -34.51
C VAL A 3 -22.69 19.73 -33.47
N TYR A 4 -23.73 18.94 -33.13
CA TYR A 4 -24.22 17.65 -33.62
C TYR A 4 -25.77 17.67 -33.71
N GLN A 5 -26.36 16.77 -34.51
CA GLN A 5 -27.64 16.13 -34.18
C GLN A 5 -27.35 14.64 -33.98
N GLY A 6 -27.59 14.11 -32.78
CA GLY A 6 -27.23 12.74 -32.41
C GLY A 6 -28.32 12.09 -31.56
N ASN A 7 -29.00 11.10 -32.12
CA ASN A 7 -30.15 10.44 -31.49
C ASN A 7 -29.71 9.11 -30.84
N SER A 8 -29.08 9.14 -29.66
CA SER A 8 -28.97 7.93 -28.79
C SER A 8 -28.46 8.23 -27.36
N SER A 9 -29.37 8.12 -26.40
CA SER A 9 -29.18 7.65 -25.01
C SER A 9 -27.75 7.45 -24.44
N GLN A 10 -27.23 8.43 -23.69
CA GLN A 10 -26.96 8.38 -22.22
C GLN A 10 -26.11 9.61 -21.78
N GLU A 11 -26.41 10.15 -20.58
CA GLU A 11 -25.72 11.29 -19.93
C GLU A 11 -25.59 12.62 -20.72
N THR A 12 -26.66 13.42 -20.70
CA THR A 12 -26.66 14.91 -20.76
C THR A 12 -25.58 15.62 -21.58
N ASP A 13 -25.49 15.34 -22.88
CA ASP A 13 -24.90 16.31 -23.81
C ASP A 13 -25.75 17.59 -23.80
N LYS A 14 -25.22 18.66 -23.21
CA LYS A 14 -25.84 19.99 -23.28
C LYS A 14 -25.63 20.55 -24.70
N LEU A 15 -26.66 20.43 -25.54
CA LEU A 15 -26.73 21.15 -26.80
C LEU A 15 -26.56 22.65 -26.54
N LEU A 16 -25.46 23.21 -27.06
CA LEU A 16 -25.21 24.64 -27.08
C LEU A 16 -25.88 25.23 -28.33
N THR A 17 -26.62 26.33 -28.16
CA THR A 17 -27.22 27.07 -29.26
C THR A 17 -26.15 27.75 -30.12
N GLU A 18 -26.31 27.77 -31.44
CA GLU A 18 -25.39 28.51 -32.31
C GLU A 18 -25.46 30.02 -32.01
N ILE A 19 -24.29 30.64 -31.77
CA ILE A 19 -24.17 32.07 -31.52
C ILE A 19 -23.58 32.74 -32.78
N PRO A 20 -24.19 33.81 -33.33
CA PRO A 20 -23.66 34.52 -34.49
C PRO A 20 -22.24 35.07 -34.27
N LYS A 21 -21.41 35.02 -35.30
CA LYS A 21 -20.04 35.55 -35.26
C LYS A 21 -20.05 37.05 -34.97
N GLY A 22 -19.50 37.44 -33.82
CA GLY A 22 -19.46 38.84 -33.37
C GLY A 22 -20.58 39.24 -32.39
N ALA A 23 -21.43 38.31 -31.96
CA ALA A 23 -22.41 38.59 -30.91
C ALA A 23 -21.73 38.95 -29.57
N THR A 24 -22.22 40.01 -28.92
CA THR A 24 -21.80 40.42 -27.59
C THR A 24 -22.36 39.49 -26.52
N VAL A 25 -21.50 38.88 -25.70
CA VAL A 25 -21.90 38.00 -24.59
C VAL A 25 -21.68 38.69 -23.24
N ALA A 26 -22.67 38.60 -22.35
CA ALA A 26 -22.56 39.06 -20.97
C ALA A 26 -22.10 37.91 -20.06
N CYS A 27 -21.15 38.18 -19.17
CA CYS A 27 -20.74 37.21 -18.15
C CYS A 27 -21.68 37.31 -16.94
N ASP A 28 -22.62 36.37 -16.83
CA ASP A 28 -23.59 36.30 -15.72
C ASP A 28 -22.92 35.97 -14.38
N LYS A 29 -21.95 35.04 -14.39
CA LYS A 29 -21.31 34.55 -13.16
C LYS A 29 -19.85 34.17 -13.37
N ILE A 30 -19.00 34.64 -12.47
CA ILE A 30 -17.60 34.21 -12.35
C ILE A 30 -17.48 33.34 -11.09
N ALA A 31 -16.99 32.10 -11.25
CA ALA A 31 -16.70 31.20 -10.14
C ALA A 31 -15.20 30.82 -10.14
N LYS A 32 -14.52 31.05 -9.02
CA LYS A 32 -13.11 30.67 -8.85
C LYS A 32 -13.01 29.31 -8.17
N GLU A 33 -12.83 28.27 -8.97
CA GLU A 33 -12.65 26.90 -8.46
C GLU A 33 -11.17 26.59 -8.19
N LYS A 34 -10.88 25.96 -7.05
CA LYS A 34 -9.56 25.39 -6.75
C LYS A 34 -9.56 23.92 -7.17
N ALA A 35 -8.87 23.61 -8.26
CA ALA A 35 -8.58 22.23 -8.66
C ALA A 35 -7.22 21.76 -8.12
N ALA A 36 -7.06 20.45 -7.94
CA ALA A 36 -5.79 19.80 -7.65
C ALA A 36 -5.59 18.64 -8.64
N THR A 37 -4.35 18.41 -9.06
CA THR A 37 -4.00 17.22 -9.85
C THR A 37 -4.24 15.95 -9.02
N ARG A 38 -4.63 14.88 -9.69
CA ARG A 38 -4.77 13.55 -9.06
C ARG A 38 -3.56 12.71 -9.45
N PRO A 39 -3.03 11.87 -8.53
CA PRO A 39 -1.98 10.91 -8.90
C PRO A 39 -2.53 9.93 -9.96
N PRO A 40 -1.66 9.33 -10.79
CA PRO A 40 -2.05 8.28 -11.73
C PRO A 40 -2.81 7.15 -11.01
N PRO A 41 -3.90 6.63 -11.61
CA PRO A 41 -4.63 5.51 -11.02
C PRO A 41 -3.75 4.26 -10.95
N ARG A 42 -3.96 3.43 -9.93
CA ARG A 42 -3.30 2.11 -9.86
C ARG A 42 -3.80 1.21 -10.98
N PHE A 43 -2.94 0.32 -11.44
CA PHE A 43 -3.35 -0.73 -12.38
C PHE A 43 -4.39 -1.65 -11.75
N ASN A 44 -5.48 -1.89 -12.46
CA ASN A 44 -6.27 -3.12 -12.38
C ASN A 44 -5.79 -4.12 -13.45
N GLU A 45 -6.34 -5.34 -13.46
CA GLU A 45 -5.96 -6.40 -14.40
C GLU A 45 -6.10 -5.98 -15.87
N ALA A 46 -7.21 -5.36 -16.28
CA ALA A 46 -7.40 -4.93 -17.66
C ALA A 46 -6.41 -3.84 -18.08
N THR A 47 -6.16 -2.85 -17.21
CA THR A 47 -5.16 -1.81 -17.46
C THR A 47 -3.72 -2.34 -17.44
N LEU A 48 -3.43 -3.38 -16.65
CA LEU A 48 -2.11 -4.03 -16.65
C LEU A 48 -1.92 -4.87 -17.92
N LEU A 49 -2.95 -5.59 -18.37
CA LEU A 49 -2.93 -6.31 -19.64
C LEU A 49 -2.68 -5.36 -20.82
N SER A 50 -3.36 -4.20 -20.85
CA SER A 50 -3.13 -3.17 -21.87
C SER A 50 -1.74 -2.51 -21.76
N ALA A 51 -1.21 -2.33 -20.55
CA ALA A 51 0.16 -1.84 -20.35
C ALA A 51 1.23 -2.88 -20.78
N MET A 52 0.96 -4.18 -20.60
CA MET A 52 1.80 -5.26 -21.12
C MET A 52 1.72 -5.31 -22.65
N GLU A 53 0.56 -5.08 -23.24
CA GLU A 53 0.36 -5.04 -24.70
C GLU A 53 1.09 -3.86 -25.36
N HIS A 54 1.02 -2.68 -24.76
CA HIS A 54 1.65 -1.46 -25.28
C HIS A 54 2.96 -1.10 -24.55
N SER A 55 3.70 -2.10 -24.09
CA SER A 55 4.90 -1.91 -23.27
C SER A 55 6.06 -1.21 -23.98
N GLY A 56 6.07 -1.19 -25.32
CA GLY A 56 7.00 -0.40 -26.13
C GLY A 56 6.93 1.11 -25.86
N LYS A 57 5.84 1.63 -25.27
CA LYS A 57 5.73 3.03 -24.81
C LYS A 57 6.65 3.37 -23.63
N PHE A 58 7.29 2.37 -23.03
CA PHE A 58 8.26 2.51 -21.93
C PHE A 58 9.67 2.11 -22.37
N VAL A 59 9.94 2.13 -23.68
CA VAL A 59 11.25 1.90 -24.29
C VAL A 59 11.63 3.18 -25.05
N ASP A 60 12.77 3.76 -24.71
CA ASP A 60 13.22 5.04 -25.29
C ASP A 60 13.77 4.90 -26.72
N ASP A 61 14.24 3.70 -27.08
CA ASP A 61 14.74 3.37 -28.42
C ASP A 61 13.58 3.02 -29.37
N GLU A 62 13.48 3.74 -30.49
CA GLU A 62 12.37 3.64 -31.44
C GLU A 62 12.37 2.31 -32.24
N GLU A 63 13.53 1.75 -32.56
CA GLU A 63 13.64 0.47 -33.28
C GLU A 63 13.22 -0.69 -32.37
N LEU A 64 13.65 -0.66 -31.09
CA LEU A 64 13.22 -1.62 -30.09
C LEU A 64 11.73 -1.47 -29.73
N ALA A 65 11.22 -0.24 -29.67
CA ALA A 65 9.80 0.03 -29.41
C ALA A 65 8.89 -0.48 -30.55
N GLU A 66 9.26 -0.24 -31.82
CA GLU A 66 8.55 -0.76 -32.98
C GLU A 66 8.60 -2.30 -33.05
N ALA A 67 9.74 -2.93 -32.71
CA ALA A 67 9.85 -4.39 -32.59
C ALA A 67 8.91 -4.99 -31.52
N MET A 68 8.47 -4.20 -30.53
CA MET A 68 7.50 -4.62 -29.52
C MET A 68 6.03 -4.35 -29.88
N LYS A 69 5.75 -3.60 -30.94
CA LYS A 69 4.41 -3.04 -31.22
C LYS A 69 3.27 -4.06 -31.30
N ASP A 70 3.52 -5.20 -31.95
CA ASP A 70 2.50 -6.25 -32.17
C ASP A 70 2.45 -7.29 -31.03
N ARG A 71 3.52 -7.42 -30.25
CA ARG A 71 3.67 -8.49 -29.24
C ARG A 71 3.63 -7.99 -27.81
N GLY A 72 4.12 -6.78 -27.55
CA GLY A 72 4.30 -6.22 -26.21
C GLY A 72 5.17 -7.12 -25.33
N LEU A 73 4.91 -7.09 -24.03
CA LEU A 73 5.51 -7.97 -23.04
C LEU A 73 4.67 -9.24 -22.90
N GLY A 74 5.06 -10.28 -23.64
CA GLY A 74 4.38 -11.58 -23.66
C GLY A 74 3.14 -11.61 -24.55
N THR A 75 2.79 -12.80 -25.06
CA THR A 75 1.69 -12.99 -26.01
C THR A 75 0.31 -12.99 -25.30
N PRO A 76 -0.80 -12.76 -26.03
CA PRO A 76 -2.15 -12.79 -25.44
C PRO A 76 -2.45 -14.04 -24.60
N ALA A 77 -1.90 -15.20 -24.97
CA ALA A 77 -2.05 -16.45 -24.23
C ALA A 77 -1.28 -16.49 -22.88
N THR A 78 -0.19 -15.73 -22.72
CA THR A 78 0.66 -15.80 -21.52
C THR A 78 0.47 -14.62 -20.56
N ARG A 79 0.02 -13.45 -21.02
CA ARG A 79 -0.16 -12.24 -20.19
C ARG A 79 -1.01 -12.51 -18.94
N ALA A 80 -2.16 -13.16 -19.08
CA ALA A 80 -3.03 -13.52 -17.94
C ALA A 80 -2.36 -14.50 -16.96
N ALA A 81 -1.64 -15.50 -17.47
CA ALA A 81 -0.90 -16.47 -16.65
C ALA A 81 0.27 -15.83 -15.88
N ILE A 82 0.91 -14.79 -16.44
CA ILE A 82 1.93 -13.99 -15.76
C ILE A 82 1.32 -13.25 -14.57
N ILE A 83 0.17 -12.57 -14.75
CA ILE A 83 -0.52 -11.86 -13.68
C ILE A 83 -0.94 -12.81 -12.55
N GLU A 84 -1.54 -13.96 -12.90
CA GLU A 84 -1.87 -14.99 -11.90
C GLU A 84 -0.64 -15.56 -11.19
N LYS A 85 0.50 -15.72 -11.87
CA LYS A 85 1.76 -16.12 -11.23
C LYS A 85 2.24 -15.06 -10.23
N LEU A 86 2.20 -13.77 -10.57
CA LEU A 86 2.58 -12.68 -9.65
C LEU A 86 1.67 -12.62 -8.41
N LEU A 87 0.38 -12.91 -8.58
CA LEU A 87 -0.61 -13.02 -7.50
C LEU A 87 -0.42 -14.29 -6.65
N LYS A 88 -0.06 -15.42 -7.27
CA LYS A 88 0.27 -16.68 -6.58
C LYS A 88 1.51 -16.50 -5.70
N GLU A 89 2.58 -15.96 -6.28
CA GLU A 89 3.88 -15.74 -5.64
C GLU A 89 3.92 -14.52 -4.69
N LYS A 90 2.79 -13.81 -4.54
CA LYS A 90 2.59 -12.67 -3.64
C LYS A 90 3.50 -11.47 -3.90
N TYR A 91 3.93 -11.27 -5.15
CA TYR A 91 4.54 -10.00 -5.57
C TYR A 91 3.51 -8.88 -5.67
N ILE A 92 2.29 -9.22 -6.12
CA ILE A 92 1.13 -8.32 -6.14
C ILE A 92 -0.05 -8.97 -5.42
N VAL A 93 -1.02 -8.14 -5.01
CA VAL A 93 -2.27 -8.54 -4.36
C VAL A 93 -3.45 -7.75 -4.93
N ARG A 94 -4.62 -8.39 -5.02
CA ARG A 94 -5.90 -7.76 -5.37
C ARG A 94 -6.42 -6.94 -4.18
N GLU A 95 -6.57 -5.63 -4.35
CA GLU A 95 -7.18 -4.71 -3.39
C GLU A 95 -8.40 -4.05 -4.02
N GLY A 96 -9.56 -4.69 -3.82
CA GLY A 96 -10.79 -4.30 -4.53
C GLY A 96 -10.68 -4.66 -6.01
N LYS A 97 -10.60 -3.65 -6.88
CA LYS A 97 -10.34 -3.83 -8.32
C LYS A 97 -8.87 -3.61 -8.69
N GLU A 98 -8.07 -3.05 -7.79
CA GLU A 98 -6.68 -2.64 -8.07
C GLU A 98 -5.69 -3.76 -7.74
N LEU A 99 -4.55 -3.74 -8.42
CA LEU A 99 -3.39 -4.57 -8.15
C LEU A 99 -2.38 -3.72 -7.39
N THR A 100 -2.05 -4.14 -6.16
CA THR A 100 -1.11 -3.45 -5.28
C THR A 100 0.17 -4.29 -5.14
N PRO A 101 1.37 -3.73 -5.36
CA PRO A 101 2.62 -4.42 -5.08
C PRO A 101 2.80 -4.64 -3.56
N THR A 102 3.36 -5.79 -3.18
CA THR A 102 3.70 -6.09 -1.79
C THR A 102 5.14 -5.65 -1.49
N GLY A 103 5.51 -5.61 -0.20
CA GLY A 103 6.92 -5.43 0.18
C GLY A 103 7.87 -6.38 -0.56
N LYS A 104 7.49 -7.64 -0.79
CA LYS A 104 8.31 -8.63 -1.54
C LYS A 104 8.68 -8.15 -2.96
N ALA A 105 7.80 -7.41 -3.63
CA ALA A 105 8.11 -6.84 -4.94
C ALA A 105 9.10 -5.66 -4.84
N PHE A 106 8.93 -4.78 -3.85
CA PHE A 106 9.88 -3.71 -3.58
C PHE A 106 11.27 -4.24 -3.16
N GLU A 107 11.33 -5.33 -2.38
CA GLU A 107 12.58 -6.00 -2.01
C GLU A 107 13.35 -6.51 -3.23
N LEU A 108 12.64 -7.23 -4.12
CA LEU A 108 13.22 -7.77 -5.35
C LEU A 108 13.76 -6.65 -6.26
N LEU A 109 12.97 -5.60 -6.49
CA LEU A 109 13.39 -4.48 -7.35
C LEU A 109 14.55 -3.68 -6.73
N SER A 110 14.56 -3.49 -5.40
CA SER A 110 15.69 -2.85 -4.68
C SER A 110 16.97 -3.67 -4.80
N LEU A 111 16.86 -5.01 -4.71
CA LEU A 111 17.98 -5.91 -4.89
C LEU A 111 18.50 -5.90 -6.33
N LEU A 112 17.63 -6.01 -7.34
CA LEU A 112 18.04 -5.95 -8.75
C LEU A 112 18.78 -4.64 -9.08
N LYS A 113 18.28 -3.50 -8.57
CA LYS A 113 18.94 -2.20 -8.73
C LYS A 113 20.32 -2.16 -8.07
N ALA A 114 20.44 -2.68 -6.84
CA ALA A 114 21.72 -2.73 -6.13
C ALA A 114 22.74 -3.69 -6.76
N LEU A 115 22.27 -4.75 -7.41
CA LEU A 115 23.08 -5.68 -8.19
C LEU A 115 23.47 -5.13 -9.58
N GLN A 116 22.92 -3.98 -9.98
CA GLN A 116 23.05 -3.40 -11.33
C GLN A 116 22.48 -4.32 -12.43
N ILE A 117 21.46 -5.13 -12.10
CA ILE A 117 20.71 -5.99 -13.02
C ILE A 117 19.40 -5.30 -13.43
N GLU A 118 19.49 -4.11 -14.01
CA GLU A 118 18.29 -3.35 -14.44
C GLU A 118 17.58 -4.01 -15.63
N VAL A 119 18.34 -4.73 -16.47
CA VAL A 119 17.87 -5.41 -17.68
C VAL A 119 16.71 -6.40 -17.42
N LEU A 120 16.69 -7.08 -16.27
CA LEU A 120 15.62 -8.03 -15.89
C LEU A 120 14.32 -7.33 -15.43
N ALA A 121 14.36 -6.02 -15.16
CA ALA A 121 13.23 -5.21 -14.74
C ALA A 121 12.75 -4.24 -15.84
N SER A 122 13.40 -4.23 -17.00
CA SER A 122 13.11 -3.33 -18.12
C SER A 122 12.34 -4.04 -19.26
N PRO A 123 11.31 -3.42 -19.86
CA PRO A 123 10.68 -3.94 -21.07
C PRO A 123 11.63 -3.97 -22.28
N GLN A 124 12.68 -3.14 -22.29
CA GLN A 124 13.67 -3.04 -23.36
C GLN A 124 14.32 -4.39 -23.70
N MET A 125 14.65 -5.20 -22.69
CA MET A 125 15.20 -6.57 -22.87
C MET A 125 14.25 -7.47 -23.68
N THR A 126 12.94 -7.27 -23.55
CA THR A 126 11.95 -8.03 -24.34
C THR A 126 11.92 -7.54 -25.78
N GLY A 127 12.05 -6.22 -26.02
CA GLY A 127 12.18 -5.64 -27.36
C GLY A 127 13.44 -6.10 -28.09
N GLU A 128 14.60 -6.10 -27.42
CA GLU A 128 15.84 -6.65 -27.99
C GLU A 128 15.70 -8.12 -28.41
N TRP A 129 14.96 -8.92 -27.63
CA TRP A 129 14.72 -10.33 -27.93
C TRP A 129 13.78 -10.50 -29.11
N GLU A 130 12.65 -9.80 -29.17
CA GLU A 130 11.73 -9.85 -30.31
C GLU A 130 12.39 -9.34 -31.59
N PHE A 131 13.18 -8.27 -31.52
CA PHE A 131 14.01 -7.79 -32.62
C PHE A 131 14.97 -8.87 -33.13
N LYS A 132 15.78 -9.48 -32.23
CA LYS A 132 16.74 -10.53 -32.61
C LYS A 132 16.04 -11.79 -33.15
N LEU A 133 14.88 -12.16 -32.62
CA LEU A 133 14.05 -13.24 -33.16
C LEU A 133 13.55 -12.93 -34.58
N ASN A 134 13.19 -11.67 -34.86
CA ASN A 134 12.87 -11.23 -36.23
C ASN A 134 14.10 -11.26 -37.15
N GLN A 135 15.29 -10.86 -36.68
CA GLN A 135 16.52 -11.01 -37.46
C GLN A 135 16.84 -12.48 -37.79
N ILE A 136 16.49 -13.44 -36.92
CA ILE A 136 16.58 -14.88 -37.21
C ILE A 136 15.56 -15.30 -38.28
N LEU A 137 14.32 -14.82 -38.20
CA LEU A 137 13.28 -15.08 -39.20
C LEU A 137 13.68 -14.57 -40.60
N LEU A 138 14.34 -13.42 -40.66
CA LEU A 138 14.88 -12.82 -41.89
C LEU A 138 16.22 -13.42 -42.35
N GLY A 139 16.76 -14.43 -41.65
CA GLY A 139 18.04 -15.07 -41.98
C GLY A 139 19.29 -14.23 -41.71
N LYS A 140 19.15 -13.05 -41.07
CA LYS A 140 20.23 -12.10 -40.78
C LYS A 140 21.02 -12.45 -39.50
N LEU A 141 20.41 -13.19 -38.58
CA LEU A 141 21.03 -13.69 -37.34
C LEU A 141 20.86 -15.20 -37.23
N THR A 142 21.87 -15.93 -36.74
CA THR A 142 21.71 -17.37 -36.49
C THR A 142 21.25 -17.66 -35.07
N ARG A 143 20.46 -18.73 -34.90
CA ARG A 143 20.13 -19.28 -33.57
C ARG A 143 21.37 -19.53 -32.70
N LYS A 144 22.51 -19.88 -33.30
CA LYS A 144 23.76 -20.13 -32.57
C LYS A 144 24.29 -18.83 -31.92
N GLN A 145 24.30 -17.71 -32.65
CA GLN A 145 24.71 -16.41 -32.13
C GLN A 145 23.78 -15.95 -31.00
N PHE A 146 22.46 -15.95 -31.24
CA PHE A 146 21.46 -15.56 -30.23
C PHE A 146 21.56 -16.38 -28.93
N MET A 147 21.75 -17.70 -29.03
CA MET A 147 21.94 -18.55 -27.84
C MET A 147 23.30 -18.35 -27.16
N THR A 148 24.33 -17.82 -27.84
CA THR A 148 25.59 -17.42 -27.21
C THR A 148 25.37 -16.16 -26.39
N GLU A 149 24.74 -15.13 -26.96
CA GLU A 149 24.39 -13.87 -26.26
C GLU A 149 23.58 -14.13 -24.98
N ILE A 150 22.55 -14.99 -25.03
CA ILE A 150 21.77 -15.37 -23.84
C ILE A 150 22.66 -16.00 -22.75
N ARG A 151 23.60 -16.87 -23.12
CA ARG A 151 24.52 -17.49 -22.15
C ARG A 151 25.47 -16.48 -21.55
N ASP A 152 25.97 -15.54 -22.35
CA ASP A 152 26.94 -14.54 -21.88
C ASP A 152 26.26 -13.48 -21.00
N LEU A 153 25.03 -13.07 -21.31
CA LEU A 153 24.18 -12.29 -20.41
C LEU A 153 23.92 -13.05 -19.09
N THR A 154 23.61 -14.35 -19.17
CA THR A 154 23.39 -15.17 -17.97
C THR A 154 24.65 -15.25 -17.10
N LYS A 155 25.83 -15.47 -17.69
CA LYS A 155 27.13 -15.43 -16.99
C LYS A 155 27.38 -14.06 -16.35
N HIS A 156 27.06 -12.97 -17.05
CA HIS A 156 27.23 -11.61 -16.55
C HIS A 156 26.39 -11.37 -15.28
N ILE A 157 25.10 -11.72 -15.34
CA ILE A 157 24.18 -11.64 -14.20
C ILE A 157 24.68 -12.48 -13.02
N ILE A 158 25.10 -13.73 -13.26
CA ILE A 158 25.68 -14.59 -12.23
C ILE A 158 26.95 -13.96 -11.62
N SER A 159 27.80 -13.33 -12.44
CA SER A 159 29.00 -12.62 -11.97
C SER A 159 28.67 -11.41 -11.10
N GLN A 160 27.66 -10.62 -11.45
CA GLN A 160 27.18 -9.50 -10.62
C GLN A 160 26.69 -9.99 -9.25
N VAL A 161 25.90 -11.07 -9.20
CA VAL A 161 25.45 -11.69 -7.94
C VAL A 161 26.63 -12.11 -7.06
N HIS A 162 27.58 -12.89 -7.61
CA HIS A 162 28.76 -13.34 -6.84
C HIS A 162 29.67 -12.20 -6.39
N LYS A 163 29.74 -11.09 -7.14
CA LYS A 163 30.50 -9.89 -6.74
C LYS A 163 29.83 -9.20 -5.56
N PHE A 164 28.50 -9.06 -5.58
CA PHE A 164 27.75 -8.42 -4.51
C PHE A 164 27.73 -9.24 -3.21
N GLU A 165 27.66 -10.57 -3.29
CA GLU A 165 27.77 -11.44 -2.10
C GLU A 165 29.13 -11.30 -1.40
N LYS A 166 30.20 -11.05 -2.15
CA LYS A 166 31.55 -10.82 -1.61
C LYS A 166 31.73 -9.40 -1.08
N ASN A 167 31.24 -8.42 -1.83
CA ASN A 167 31.37 -6.98 -1.54
C ASN A 167 29.97 -6.33 -1.56
N PRO A 168 29.17 -6.51 -0.49
CA PRO A 168 27.84 -5.91 -0.43
C PRO A 168 27.96 -4.39 -0.38
N VAL A 169 27.16 -3.69 -1.20
CA VAL A 169 27.12 -2.23 -1.18
C VAL A 169 26.53 -1.77 0.15
N GLN A 170 27.39 -1.22 1.01
CA GLN A 170 27.02 -0.52 2.23
C GLN A 170 27.39 0.95 2.08
N LYS A 171 26.39 1.82 2.18
CA LYS A 171 26.57 3.28 2.28
C LYS A 171 25.98 3.73 3.61
N GLU A 172 26.39 4.89 4.12
CA GLU A 172 25.75 5.45 5.30
C GLU A 172 24.26 5.77 5.01
N ALA A 173 23.38 5.47 5.96
CA ALA A 173 21.95 5.66 5.81
C ALA A 173 21.59 7.16 5.87
N PRO A 174 20.60 7.65 5.10
CA PRO A 174 20.27 9.08 5.05
C PRO A 174 19.84 9.73 6.37
N PHE A 175 19.50 8.91 7.38
CA PHE A 175 19.10 9.32 8.72
C PHE A 175 20.20 9.10 9.77
N SER A 176 21.37 8.60 9.37
CA SER A 176 22.52 8.37 10.25
C SER A 176 23.18 9.70 10.62
N PRO A 177 23.68 9.87 11.86
CA PRO A 177 23.53 8.96 13.00
C PRO A 177 22.19 9.15 13.73
N VAL A 178 21.77 8.14 14.52
CA VAL A 178 20.66 8.26 15.46
C VAL A 178 21.21 8.11 16.87
N GLY A 179 21.21 9.22 17.64
CA GLY A 179 22.06 9.34 18.83
C GLY A 179 23.53 9.18 18.44
N ASP A 180 24.28 8.41 19.22
CA ASP A 180 25.70 8.13 18.97
C ASP A 180 25.95 6.90 18.06
N ILE A 181 24.90 6.34 17.45
CA ILE A 181 24.98 5.12 16.62
C ILE A 181 24.82 5.47 15.14
N ARG A 182 25.84 5.15 14.35
CA ARG A 182 25.76 5.20 12.88
C ARG A 182 25.03 3.99 12.32
N PHE A 183 24.34 4.19 11.20
CA PHE A 183 23.61 3.13 10.50
C PHE A 183 24.05 3.06 9.03
N MET A 184 24.38 1.85 8.60
CA MET A 184 24.67 1.52 7.19
C MET A 184 23.39 1.04 6.50
N GLU A 185 23.12 1.56 5.32
CA GLU A 185 22.05 1.14 4.43
C GLU A 185 22.54 0.04 3.48
N THR A 186 21.81 -1.08 3.49
CA THR A 186 21.87 -2.13 2.47
C THR A 186 20.58 -2.09 1.61
N PRO A 187 20.47 -2.87 0.53
CA PRO A 187 19.26 -2.88 -0.30
C PRO A 187 17.99 -3.33 0.43
N THR A 188 18.11 -4.13 1.50
CA THR A 188 16.96 -4.75 2.21
C THR A 188 16.85 -4.38 3.69
N ALA A 189 17.87 -3.77 4.29
CA ALA A 189 17.95 -3.46 5.72
C ALA A 189 18.82 -2.24 6.02
N TYR A 190 18.62 -1.65 7.20
CA TYR A 190 19.57 -0.76 7.87
C TYR A 190 20.24 -1.53 9.02
N ILE A 191 21.55 -1.39 9.16
CA ILE A 191 22.38 -2.13 10.12
C ILE A 191 23.18 -1.12 10.94
N SER A 192 23.21 -1.22 12.27
CA SER A 192 24.04 -0.35 13.09
C SER A 192 25.53 -0.68 12.91
N GLU A 193 26.41 0.31 13.05
CA GLU A 193 27.88 0.15 12.91
C GLU A 193 28.48 -0.90 13.87
N ASN A 194 27.83 -1.14 15.00
CA ASN A 194 28.18 -2.19 15.97
C ASN A 194 27.48 -3.55 15.72
N GLU A 195 26.77 -3.69 14.60
CA GLU A 195 25.96 -4.85 14.16
C GLU A 195 24.86 -5.34 15.12
N ARG A 196 24.65 -4.65 16.26
CA ARG A 196 23.67 -5.06 17.29
C ARG A 196 22.22 -4.90 16.85
N ILE A 197 21.93 -3.97 15.94
CA ILE A 197 20.58 -3.66 15.47
C ILE A 197 20.54 -3.85 13.95
N THR A 198 19.62 -4.68 13.46
CA THR A 198 19.33 -4.85 12.03
C THR A 198 17.83 -4.67 11.78
N LEU A 199 17.46 -3.59 11.09
CA LEU A 199 16.07 -3.25 10.78
C LEU A 199 15.82 -3.48 9.29
N ARG A 200 14.97 -4.47 8.96
CA ARG A 200 14.53 -4.70 7.57
C ARG A 200 13.69 -3.51 7.09
N LYS A 201 13.93 -3.07 5.85
CA LYS A 201 13.11 -2.05 5.16
C LYS A 201 11.67 -2.49 4.97
N ILE A 202 11.41 -3.81 5.01
CA ILE A 202 10.09 -4.40 4.88
C ILE A 202 9.80 -5.24 6.12
N LEU A 203 8.72 -4.89 6.82
CA LEU A 203 8.28 -5.54 8.05
C LEU A 203 6.85 -6.05 7.86
N GLY A 204 6.62 -7.33 8.11
CA GLY A 204 5.30 -7.93 7.91
C GLY A 204 4.75 -7.72 6.49
N GLY A 205 5.60 -7.69 5.46
CA GLY A 205 5.20 -7.43 4.07
C GLY A 205 4.83 -5.99 3.72
N ARG A 206 4.91 -5.05 4.69
CA ARG A 206 4.74 -3.60 4.52
C ARG A 206 6.11 -2.95 4.30
N LEU A 207 6.20 -2.00 3.38
CA LEU A 207 7.39 -1.16 3.21
C LEU A 207 7.39 -0.09 4.30
N MET A 208 8.48 0.02 5.07
CA MET A 208 8.66 1.04 6.09
C MET A 208 9.26 2.30 5.46
N ASN A 209 8.79 3.47 5.90
CA ASN A 209 9.43 4.74 5.53
C ASN A 209 10.58 5.08 6.50
N THR A 210 11.39 6.09 6.15
CA THR A 210 12.57 6.47 6.94
C THR A 210 12.22 7.00 8.33
N GLU A 211 11.16 7.80 8.46
CA GLU A 211 10.71 8.37 9.73
C GLU A 211 10.27 7.27 10.71
N GLU A 212 9.54 6.26 10.21
CA GLU A 212 9.15 5.06 10.97
C GLU A 212 10.36 4.24 11.43
N ILE A 213 11.40 4.11 10.60
CA ILE A 213 12.64 3.42 11.00
C ILE A 213 13.36 4.20 12.11
N VAL A 214 13.48 5.52 12.00
CA VAL A 214 14.09 6.39 13.02
C VAL A 214 13.31 6.33 14.33
N ASP A 215 11.99 6.37 14.27
CA ASP A 215 11.13 6.28 15.45
C ASP A 215 11.26 4.93 16.18
N LEU A 216 11.40 3.82 15.44
CA LEU A 216 11.69 2.50 16.03
C LEU A 216 13.09 2.44 16.67
N ILE A 217 14.11 3.08 16.07
CA ILE A 217 15.46 3.16 16.67
C ILE A 217 15.41 3.94 17.98
N ASN A 218 14.63 5.03 18.03
CA ASN A 218 14.40 5.83 19.24
C ASN A 218 13.49 5.14 20.28
N GLY A 219 13.17 3.85 20.10
CA GLY A 219 12.39 3.05 21.05
C GLY A 219 10.90 3.37 21.07
N LYS A 220 10.39 4.22 20.16
CA LYS A 220 8.95 4.47 20.05
C LYS A 220 8.23 3.22 19.57
N THR A 221 6.98 3.08 20.00
CA THR A 221 6.09 2.04 19.49
C THR A 221 5.22 2.63 18.38
N LEU A 222 5.20 1.98 17.21
CA LEU A 222 4.53 2.48 16.01
C LEU A 222 3.26 1.70 15.66
N GLY A 223 2.34 2.37 14.97
CA GLY A 223 1.04 1.81 14.60
C GLY A 223 0.02 1.97 15.74
N PRO A 224 -1.02 1.12 15.81
CA PRO A 224 -1.16 -0.12 15.07
C PRO A 224 -1.43 0.07 13.57
N PHE A 225 -0.71 -0.66 12.73
CA PHE A 225 -0.90 -0.68 11.28
C PHE A 225 -1.81 -1.85 10.87
N SER A 226 -2.58 -1.70 9.79
CA SER A 226 -3.57 -2.70 9.33
C SER A 226 -3.32 -3.25 7.93
N ASP A 227 -2.22 -2.83 7.31
CA ASP A 227 -1.72 -3.22 5.99
C ASP A 227 -0.60 -4.29 6.05
N PHE A 228 -0.23 -4.76 7.24
CA PHE A 228 0.65 -5.92 7.40
C PHE A 228 0.03 -7.20 6.82
N ARG A 229 0.88 -8.10 6.34
CA ARG A 229 0.55 -9.35 5.67
C ARG A 229 1.43 -10.49 6.20
N SER A 230 0.78 -11.55 6.65
CA SER A 230 1.42 -12.79 7.09
C SER A 230 2.18 -13.49 5.94
N LYS A 231 3.04 -14.47 6.26
CA LYS A 231 3.70 -15.33 5.25
C LYS A 231 2.72 -16.03 4.28
N ARG A 232 1.45 -16.21 4.70
CA ARG A 232 0.36 -16.76 3.87
C ARG A 232 -0.44 -15.68 3.10
N GLY A 233 -0.01 -14.42 3.12
CA GLY A 233 -0.64 -13.28 2.45
C GLY A 233 -1.89 -12.69 3.13
N LYS A 234 -2.42 -13.35 4.19
CA LYS A 234 -3.55 -12.82 4.96
C LYS A 234 -3.14 -11.52 5.65
N PRO A 235 -3.96 -10.45 5.57
CA PRO A 235 -3.70 -9.22 6.29
C PRO A 235 -3.90 -9.40 7.80
N PHE A 236 -3.19 -8.60 8.60
CA PHE A 236 -3.36 -8.54 10.05
C PHE A 236 -3.12 -7.12 10.58
N THR A 237 -3.44 -6.89 11.85
CA THR A 237 -3.21 -5.61 12.53
C THR A 237 -2.30 -5.81 13.74
N ALA A 238 -1.30 -4.96 13.87
CA ALA A 238 -0.33 -4.99 14.97
C ALA A 238 0.37 -3.62 15.10
N SER A 239 0.92 -3.35 16.27
CA SER A 239 1.91 -2.29 16.49
C SER A 239 3.33 -2.88 16.43
N LEU A 240 4.33 -2.04 16.15
CA LEU A 240 5.74 -2.43 16.11
C LEU A 240 6.50 -1.79 17.27
N ARG A 241 7.33 -2.57 17.96
CA ARG A 241 8.28 -2.08 18.97
C ARG A 241 9.64 -2.71 18.75
N VAL A 242 10.71 -2.05 19.18
CA VAL A 242 12.04 -2.66 19.33
C VAL A 242 12.26 -3.06 20.78
N THR A 243 12.51 -4.35 21.01
CA THR A 243 12.83 -4.93 22.32
C THR A 243 14.08 -5.78 22.16
N ASN A 244 15.08 -5.65 23.04
CA ASN A 244 16.34 -6.42 22.97
C ASN A 244 16.99 -6.40 21.57
N ASN A 245 17.00 -5.23 20.92
CA ASN A 245 17.47 -4.97 19.54
C ASN A 245 16.75 -5.75 18.43
N LYS A 246 15.60 -6.36 18.73
CA LYS A 246 14.75 -7.09 17.77
C LYS A 246 13.40 -6.40 17.62
N ILE A 247 12.80 -6.55 16.44
CA ILE A 247 11.48 -6.00 16.15
C ILE A 247 10.41 -7.01 16.58
N GLU A 248 9.48 -6.56 17.41
CA GLU A 248 8.35 -7.33 17.91
C GLU A 248 7.03 -6.76 17.41
N PHE A 249 6.07 -7.65 17.14
CA PHE A 249 4.72 -7.32 16.69
C PHE A 249 3.76 -7.43 17.89
N LEU A 250 3.25 -6.29 18.35
CA LEU A 250 2.28 -6.21 19.44
C LEU A 250 0.87 -6.32 18.85
N PHE A 251 0.19 -7.43 19.11
CA PHE A 251 -1.18 -7.67 18.67
C PHE A 251 -2.17 -7.20 19.73
N ALA A 252 -3.35 -6.72 19.31
CA ALA A 252 -4.39 -6.21 20.21
C ALA A 252 -4.83 -7.22 21.29
N ASP A 253 -4.77 -8.51 20.97
CA ASP A 253 -5.13 -9.61 21.87
C ASP A 253 -3.96 -10.11 22.74
N SER A 254 -2.75 -9.54 22.62
CA SER A 254 -1.57 -9.96 23.41
C SER A 254 -1.33 -9.03 24.59
N ILE A 255 -0.96 -9.64 25.73
CA ILE A 255 -0.60 -8.94 26.97
C ILE A 255 0.84 -9.31 27.39
N ALA A 256 1.40 -10.39 26.85
CA ALA A 256 2.68 -10.98 27.29
C ALA A 256 3.87 -10.00 27.21
N ASP A 257 3.82 -9.08 26.25
CA ASP A 257 4.89 -8.14 25.92
C ASP A 257 4.56 -6.70 26.39
N LEU A 258 3.57 -6.54 27.28
CA LEU A 258 3.12 -5.26 27.82
C LEU A 258 3.68 -5.02 29.22
N ASP A 259 4.12 -3.78 29.48
CA ASP A 259 4.40 -3.30 30.83
C ASP A 259 3.09 -2.92 31.52
N ILE A 260 2.42 -3.93 32.10
CA ILE A 260 1.11 -3.79 32.74
C ILE A 260 1.18 -2.80 33.92
N GLU A 261 2.29 -2.76 34.66
CA GLU A 261 2.45 -1.84 35.78
C GLU A 261 2.54 -0.38 35.33
N ALA A 262 3.34 -0.08 34.30
CA ALA A 262 3.42 1.26 33.74
C ALA A 262 2.08 1.69 33.14
N ILE A 263 1.38 0.79 32.44
CA ILE A 263 0.04 1.05 31.89
C ILE A 263 -0.96 1.37 33.00
N LYS A 264 -1.03 0.57 34.08
CA LYS A 264 -1.95 0.78 35.20
C LYS A 264 -1.63 2.01 36.06
N LYS A 265 -0.43 2.60 35.93
CA LYS A 265 -0.03 3.88 36.55
C LYS A 265 -0.47 5.11 35.72
N SER A 266 -0.93 4.93 34.48
CA SER A 266 -1.43 6.02 33.63
C SER A 266 -2.88 6.41 33.96
N ASP A 267 -3.30 7.61 33.55
CA ASP A 267 -4.67 8.07 33.77
C ASP A 267 -5.70 7.21 33.00
N PRO A 268 -6.72 6.66 33.65
CA PRO A 268 -7.72 5.85 32.98
C PRO A 268 -8.57 6.68 32.00
N LEU A 269 -9.01 6.01 30.93
CA LEU A 269 -9.92 6.59 29.93
C LEU A 269 -11.36 6.63 30.43
N GLY A 270 -11.73 5.73 31.33
CA GLY A 270 -13.05 5.60 31.93
C GLY A 270 -13.20 4.22 32.59
N TYR A 271 -14.42 3.86 32.95
CA TYR A 271 -14.75 2.56 33.53
C TYR A 271 -15.46 1.67 32.50
N SER A 272 -15.14 0.37 32.52
CA SER A 272 -15.67 -0.61 31.57
C SER A 272 -17.12 -0.98 31.90
N PRO A 273 -18.08 -0.90 30.95
CA PRO A 273 -19.48 -1.25 31.20
C PRO A 273 -19.73 -2.78 31.32
N VAL A 274 -18.67 -3.60 31.34
CA VAL A 274 -18.72 -5.07 31.41
C VAL A 274 -18.27 -5.60 32.78
N ASP A 275 -17.22 -4.98 33.33
CA ASP A 275 -16.51 -5.45 34.53
C ASP A 275 -16.31 -4.35 35.59
N ASP A 276 -16.77 -3.12 35.32
CA ASP A 276 -16.63 -1.92 36.16
C ASP A 276 -15.17 -1.55 36.54
N SER A 277 -14.19 -2.10 35.81
CA SER A 277 -12.78 -1.85 36.04
C SER A 277 -12.24 -0.72 35.14
N PRO A 278 -11.21 0.03 35.57
CA PRO A 278 -10.67 1.15 34.80
C PRO A 278 -10.06 0.67 33.48
N VAL A 279 -10.29 1.43 32.40
CA VAL A 279 -9.83 1.15 31.04
C VAL A 279 -8.61 2.00 30.72
N PHE A 280 -7.54 1.34 30.30
CA PHE A 280 -6.26 1.97 29.96
C PHE A 280 -5.94 1.83 28.47
N GLU A 281 -5.06 2.69 28.00
CA GLU A 281 -4.53 2.65 26.64
C GLU A 281 -3.32 1.71 26.56
N THR A 282 -3.32 0.80 25.59
CA THR A 282 -2.16 -0.05 25.27
C THR A 282 -1.65 0.25 23.86
N PRO A 283 -0.48 -0.27 23.45
CA PRO A 283 0.05 -0.04 22.11
C PRO A 283 -0.87 -0.45 20.95
N ALA A 284 -1.72 -1.46 21.13
CA ALA A 284 -2.55 -2.03 20.05
C ALA A 284 -4.07 -2.02 20.35
N ALA A 285 -4.46 -1.71 21.59
CA ALA A 285 -5.84 -1.78 22.06
C ALA A 285 -6.10 -0.77 23.18
N TYR A 286 -7.34 -0.77 23.66
CA TYR A 286 -7.79 -0.20 24.92
C TYR A 286 -8.33 -1.36 25.76
N MET A 287 -7.84 -1.50 26.99
CA MET A 287 -8.04 -2.70 27.80
C MET A 287 -8.45 -2.33 29.22
N SER A 288 -9.48 -2.98 29.74
CA SER A 288 -9.85 -2.89 31.15
C SER A 288 -8.77 -3.51 32.04
N ALA A 289 -8.71 -3.11 33.31
CA ALA A 289 -7.79 -3.71 34.28
C ALA A 289 -7.96 -5.23 34.35
N THR A 290 -9.21 -5.71 34.36
CA THR A 290 -9.56 -7.14 34.31
C THR A 290 -9.05 -7.83 33.04
N ALA A 291 -9.10 -7.16 31.88
CA ALA A 291 -8.53 -7.70 30.64
C ALA A 291 -6.99 -7.77 30.72
N LEU A 292 -6.33 -6.75 31.29
CA LEU A 292 -4.88 -6.71 31.49
C LEU A 292 -4.39 -7.77 32.49
N ASP A 293 -5.19 -8.11 33.50
CA ASP A 293 -4.90 -9.22 34.43
C ASP A 293 -5.16 -10.62 33.82
N GLY A 294 -5.56 -10.68 32.55
CA GLY A 294 -5.66 -11.91 31.76
C GLY A 294 -7.05 -12.53 31.64
N ASP A 295 -8.07 -12.05 32.37
CA ASP A 295 -9.45 -12.53 32.19
C ASP A 295 -10.10 -11.85 30.98
N LYS A 296 -9.75 -12.33 29.78
CA LYS A 296 -10.32 -11.88 28.50
C LYS A 296 -11.79 -12.27 28.29
N LYS A 297 -12.42 -13.03 29.20
CA LYS A 297 -13.85 -13.38 29.09
C LYS A 297 -14.75 -12.34 29.75
N LYS A 298 -14.28 -11.71 30.82
CA LYS A 298 -14.97 -10.62 31.52
C LYS A 298 -14.40 -9.25 31.17
N GLY A 299 -13.11 -9.19 30.89
CA GLY A 299 -12.37 -8.00 30.51
C GLY A 299 -12.87 -7.35 29.22
N LEU A 300 -13.17 -6.05 29.26
CA LEU A 300 -13.35 -5.26 28.04
C LEU A 300 -12.01 -5.08 27.29
N GLN A 301 -12.03 -5.37 25.99
CA GLN A 301 -10.94 -5.10 25.07
C GLN A 301 -11.48 -4.47 23.78
N ILE A 302 -10.95 -3.31 23.38
CA ILE A 302 -11.30 -2.59 22.15
C ILE A 302 -10.04 -2.40 21.31
N SER A 303 -10.02 -2.88 20.06
CA SER A 303 -8.89 -2.66 19.15
C SER A 303 -8.74 -1.17 18.78
N LYS A 304 -7.51 -0.67 18.78
CA LYS A 304 -7.20 0.69 18.31
C LYS A 304 -7.48 0.90 16.83
N ILE A 305 -7.45 -0.16 16.00
CA ILE A 305 -7.95 -0.10 14.63
C ILE A 305 -9.25 -0.87 14.51
N ILE A 306 -10.29 -0.22 13.99
CA ILE A 306 -11.56 -0.84 13.61
C ILE A 306 -11.80 -0.53 12.13
N LEU A 307 -11.95 -1.58 11.30
CA LEU A 307 -12.19 -1.46 9.85
C LEU A 307 -11.24 -0.49 9.12
N ALA A 308 -9.93 -0.65 9.38
CA ALA A 308 -8.84 0.19 8.85
C ALA A 308 -8.91 1.68 9.24
N ARG A 309 -9.68 2.03 10.28
CA ARG A 309 -9.70 3.36 10.88
C ARG A 309 -9.19 3.31 12.32
N GLU A 310 -8.31 4.25 12.64
CA GLU A 310 -7.82 4.47 14.00
C GLU A 310 -8.92 5.05 14.89
N ILE A 311 -9.06 4.47 16.07
CA ILE A 311 -9.93 4.91 17.16
C ILE A 311 -9.04 5.62 18.17
N LYS A 312 -9.26 6.91 18.36
CA LYS A 312 -8.54 7.73 19.33
C LYS A 312 -9.10 7.52 20.74
N SER A 313 -8.29 7.90 21.72
CA SER A 313 -8.61 7.76 23.15
C SER A 313 -9.83 8.61 23.54
N ASP A 314 -10.05 9.77 22.91
CA ASP A 314 -11.26 10.59 23.09
C ASP A 314 -12.53 9.86 22.66
N HIS A 315 -12.50 9.09 21.56
CA HIS A 315 -13.63 8.26 21.15
C HIS A 315 -13.90 7.16 22.20
N ILE A 316 -12.86 6.63 22.86
CA ILE A 316 -13.02 5.64 23.93
C ILE A 316 -13.63 6.29 25.17
N ARG A 317 -13.20 7.50 25.56
CA ARG A 317 -13.84 8.26 26.65
C ARG A 317 -15.35 8.39 26.39
N GLN A 318 -15.75 8.84 25.19
CA GLN A 318 -17.15 8.93 24.75
C GLN A 318 -17.88 7.57 24.76
N LEU A 319 -17.25 6.48 24.33
CA LEU A 319 -17.86 5.14 24.39
C LEU A 319 -18.10 4.64 25.82
N LEU A 320 -17.24 5.01 26.77
CA LEU A 320 -17.35 4.60 28.17
C LEU A 320 -18.34 5.47 28.96
N THR A 321 -18.45 6.77 28.65
CA THR A 321 -19.40 7.68 29.32
C THR A 321 -20.79 7.65 28.69
N ASP A 322 -20.86 7.79 27.37
CA ASP A 322 -22.11 8.08 26.63
C ASP A 322 -22.64 6.84 25.89
N GLY A 323 -21.84 5.77 25.83
CA GLY A 323 -22.11 4.57 25.03
C GLY A 323 -21.97 4.78 23.51
N LYS A 324 -21.58 5.99 23.05
CA LYS A 324 -21.59 6.41 21.64
C LYS A 324 -20.47 7.41 21.34
N THR A 325 -19.81 7.28 20.19
CA THR A 325 -18.82 8.28 19.71
C THR A 325 -19.46 9.43 18.94
N GLU A 326 -18.66 10.46 18.64
CA GLU A 326 -18.89 11.35 17.51
C GLU A 326 -18.83 10.64 16.14
N LEU A 327 -19.09 11.37 15.05
CA LEU A 327 -19.10 10.80 13.69
C LEU A 327 -17.67 10.54 13.20
N ILE A 328 -17.25 9.28 13.22
CA ILE A 328 -15.95 8.88 12.69
C ILE A 328 -16.08 8.63 11.19
N THR A 329 -15.24 9.31 10.41
CA THR A 329 -15.27 9.25 8.94
C THR A 329 -14.29 8.21 8.36
N LYS A 330 -14.58 7.77 7.13
CA LYS A 330 -13.71 6.91 6.28
C LYS A 330 -13.37 5.53 6.86
N PHE A 331 -14.28 4.87 7.58
CA PHE A 331 -14.18 3.43 7.82
C PHE A 331 -14.21 2.64 6.51
N ILE A 332 -13.44 1.56 6.40
CA ILE A 332 -13.37 0.73 5.19
C ILE A 332 -14.15 -0.57 5.38
N SER A 333 -15.31 -0.67 4.74
CA SER A 333 -16.17 -1.86 4.80
C SER A 333 -15.48 -3.13 4.25
N LYS A 334 -16.04 -4.32 4.56
CA LYS A 334 -15.61 -5.59 3.95
C LYS A 334 -15.61 -5.57 2.41
N LYS A 335 -16.46 -4.74 1.79
CA LYS A 335 -16.52 -4.50 0.33
C LYS A 335 -15.58 -3.36 -0.15
N LYS A 336 -14.61 -2.96 0.68
CA LYS A 336 -13.61 -1.90 0.43
C LYS A 336 -14.18 -0.53 0.04
N ARG A 337 -15.44 -0.25 0.41
CA ARG A 337 -16.05 1.08 0.26
C ARG A 337 -15.87 1.89 1.55
N PRO A 338 -15.49 3.18 1.47
CA PRO A 338 -15.48 4.07 2.61
C PRO A 338 -16.91 4.34 3.08
N PHE A 339 -17.09 4.51 4.38
CA PHE A 339 -18.32 4.97 5.00
C PHE A 339 -18.02 5.72 6.31
N ASP A 340 -18.97 6.54 6.74
CA ASP A 340 -18.90 7.28 8.00
C ASP A 340 -19.95 6.71 8.96
N ALA A 341 -19.62 6.61 10.24
CA ALA A 341 -20.50 6.02 11.26
C ALA A 341 -20.13 6.49 12.67
N TYR A 342 -21.10 6.42 13.58
CA TYR A 342 -20.87 6.45 15.02
C TYR A 342 -20.59 5.02 15.49
N LEU A 343 -19.67 4.84 16.43
CA LEU A 343 -19.54 3.59 17.16
C LEU A 343 -20.47 3.61 18.37
N LEU A 344 -21.06 2.47 18.68
CA LEU A 344 -21.85 2.23 19.90
C LEU A 344 -21.21 1.10 20.70
N LEU A 345 -21.14 1.25 22.03
CA LEU A 345 -20.68 0.21 22.96
C LEU A 345 -21.87 -0.27 23.80
N ASN A 346 -22.14 -1.58 23.82
CA ASN A 346 -23.19 -2.16 24.66
C ASN A 346 -22.63 -2.69 25.99
N LYS A 347 -23.52 -3.00 26.95
CA LYS A 347 -23.19 -3.57 28.27
C LYS A 347 -22.47 -4.93 28.23
N ALA A 348 -22.35 -5.57 27.06
CA ALA A 348 -21.61 -6.81 26.86
C ALA A 348 -20.25 -6.56 26.18
N GLY A 349 -19.77 -5.31 26.15
CA GLY A 349 -18.47 -4.93 25.58
C GLY A 349 -18.41 -4.97 24.05
N LYS A 350 -19.55 -5.19 23.38
CA LYS A 350 -19.60 -5.39 21.93
C LYS A 350 -19.83 -4.06 21.23
N ILE A 351 -18.93 -3.73 20.30
CA ILE A 351 -19.06 -2.58 19.42
C ILE A 351 -20.04 -2.87 18.27
N SER A 352 -20.87 -1.88 17.96
CA SER A 352 -21.71 -1.84 16.76
C SER A 352 -21.64 -0.47 16.08
N PHE A 353 -22.24 -0.35 14.89
CA PHE A 353 -22.19 0.87 14.07
C PHE A 353 -23.59 1.46 13.91
N GLU A 354 -23.71 2.77 14.13
CA GLU A 354 -24.87 3.56 13.75
C GLU A 354 -24.48 4.48 12.58
N PHE A 355 -25.30 4.49 11.53
CA PHE A 355 -25.01 5.28 10.33
C PHE A 355 -25.77 6.61 10.38
N PRO A 356 -25.14 7.74 9.99
CA PRO A 356 -25.84 9.01 9.90
C PRO A 356 -27.02 8.92 8.90
N PRO A 357 -28.10 9.70 9.12
CA PRO A 357 -29.28 9.66 8.26
C PRO A 357 -28.89 9.98 6.81
N ARG A 358 -29.29 9.10 5.88
CA ARG A 358 -29.04 9.31 4.45
C ARG A 358 -29.69 10.61 4.01
N LYS A 359 -28.90 11.60 3.59
CA LYS A 359 -29.40 12.73 2.79
C LYS A 359 -30.15 12.15 1.60
N ARG A 360 -31.48 12.32 1.55
CA ARG A 360 -32.26 12.01 0.34
C ARG A 360 -31.64 12.83 -0.79
N LYS A 361 -31.26 12.17 -1.90
CA LYS A 361 -31.01 12.88 -3.15
C LYS A 361 -32.33 13.58 -3.49
N GLY A 362 -32.40 14.90 -3.34
CA GLY A 362 -33.53 15.67 -3.82
C GLY A 362 -33.65 15.41 -5.31
N LYS A 363 -34.86 15.08 -5.77
CA LYS A 363 -35.20 15.43 -7.15
C LYS A 363 -35.24 16.95 -7.17
N GLU A 364 -34.31 17.58 -7.87
CA GLU A 364 -34.53 18.94 -8.34
C GLU A 364 -35.77 18.87 -9.24
N VAL A 365 -36.89 19.37 -8.73
CA VAL A 365 -38.08 19.62 -9.53
C VAL A 365 -37.84 20.99 -10.14
N THR A 366 -37.26 21.01 -11.34
CA THR A 366 -37.19 22.21 -12.15
C THR A 366 -38.62 22.64 -12.48
N GLN A 367 -39.01 23.82 -12.00
CA GLN A 367 -40.14 24.58 -12.54
C GLN A 367 -39.61 25.56 -13.60
#